data_AF-Q0VJW2-F1
#
_entry.id   AF-Q0VJW2-F1
#
_cell.length_a   1.000
_cell.length_b   1.000
_cell.length_c   1.000
_cell.angle_alpha   90.00
_cell.angle_beta   90.00
_cell.angle_gamma   90.00
#
_symmetry.space_group_name_H-M   'P 1'
#
loop_
_entity.id
_entity.type
_entity.pdbx_description
1 polymer ?
#
loop_
_entity_poly.entity_id
_entity_poly.type
_entity_poly.pdbx_seq_one_letter_code
_entity_poly.pdbx_strand_id
1 'polypeptide(L)'
;LKLGVETDSDGEHMAYASSGADTFRHQWYLQPAKADGNLVFFIVNREYNHALKLGRSADSMGDRQVWGHNGNVIGNPELFGWSVV
;
A
#
# COMPACT_ATOMS: atom_id res chain seq x y z
N LEU A 1 -11.37 -0.50 -1.33
CA LEU A 1 -10.05 0.18 -1.35
C LEU A 1 -9.53 0.17 -2.79
N LYS A 2 -9.03 1.29 -3.29
CA LYS A 2 -8.40 1.40 -4.63
C LYS A 2 -7.22 2.37 -4.62
N LEU A 3 -6.37 2.32 -5.64
CA LEU A 3 -5.42 3.40 -5.95
C LEU A 3 -6.02 4.42 -6.94
N GLY A 4 -5.68 5.70 -6.72
CA GLY A 4 -5.97 6.81 -7.63
C GLY A 4 -5.30 6.65 -8.99
N VAL A 5 -5.68 7.50 -9.96
CA VAL A 5 -5.02 7.53 -11.28
C VAL A 5 -3.81 8.46 -11.24
N GLU A 6 -4.00 9.66 -10.71
CA GLU A 6 -2.93 10.63 -10.53
C GLU A 6 -1.87 10.13 -9.54
N THR A 7 -0.64 10.56 -9.79
CA THR A 7 0.50 10.34 -8.91
C THR A 7 0.96 11.65 -8.28
N ASP A 8 1.63 11.56 -7.14
CA ASP A 8 2.42 12.68 -6.61
C ASP A 8 3.76 12.84 -7.35
N SER A 9 4.65 13.69 -6.84
CA SER A 9 5.99 13.92 -7.40
C SER A 9 6.92 12.71 -7.32
N ASP A 10 6.61 11.74 -6.44
CA ASP A 10 7.39 10.52 -6.25
C ASP A 10 6.83 9.36 -7.10
N GLY A 11 5.76 9.62 -7.87
CA GLY A 11 5.07 8.62 -8.69
C GLY A 11 4.14 7.71 -7.89
N GLU A 12 3.77 8.10 -6.67
CA GLU A 12 2.94 7.29 -5.78
C GLU A 12 1.46 7.59 -5.99
N HIS A 13 0.64 6.54 -5.95
CA HIS A 13 -0.81 6.70 -6.08
C HIS A 13 -1.44 6.79 -4.69
N MET A 14 -2.26 7.80 -4.43
CA MET A 14 -3.02 7.88 -3.19
C MET A 14 -4.08 6.77 -3.13
N ALA A 15 -4.29 6.17 -1.96
CA ALA A 15 -5.34 5.19 -1.75
C ALA A 15 -6.68 5.85 -1.38
N TYR A 16 -7.77 5.32 -1.93
CA TYR A 16 -9.12 5.83 -1.72
C TYR A 16 -10.13 4.71 -1.46
N ALA A 17 -11.26 5.08 -0.85
CA ALA A 17 -12.48 4.28 -0.94
C ALA A 17 -13.15 4.48 -2.32
N SER A 18 -14.02 3.54 -2.68
CA SER A 18 -14.81 3.58 -3.91
C SER A 18 -16.13 2.87 -3.64
N SER A 19 -17.21 3.34 -4.26
CA SER A 19 -18.49 2.63 -4.29
C SER A 19 -18.52 1.47 -5.30
N GLY A 20 -17.53 1.41 -6.20
CA GLY A 20 -17.34 0.34 -7.18
C GLY A 20 -16.12 -0.54 -6.88
N ALA A 21 -15.99 -1.64 -7.63
CA ALA A 21 -14.89 -2.60 -7.52
C ALA A 21 -14.52 -3.25 -8.88
N ASP A 22 -14.88 -2.60 -9.98
CA ASP A 22 -14.94 -3.13 -11.34
C ASP A 22 -13.66 -2.97 -12.17
N THR A 23 -12.60 -2.40 -11.59
CA THR A 23 -11.30 -2.22 -12.26
C THR A 23 -10.17 -2.85 -11.46
N PHE A 24 -9.03 -3.14 -12.09
CA PHE A 24 -7.89 -3.73 -11.38
C PHE A 24 -7.30 -2.81 -10.30
N ARG A 25 -7.56 -1.51 -10.35
CA ARG A 25 -7.21 -0.58 -9.27
C ARG A 25 -7.89 -0.91 -7.95
N HIS A 26 -9.02 -1.62 -7.98
CA HIS A 26 -9.75 -2.08 -6.78
C HIS A 26 -9.30 -3.46 -6.30
N GLN A 27 -8.44 -4.12 -7.07
CA GLN A 27 -8.02 -5.49 -6.81
C GLN A 27 -6.59 -5.50 -6.26
N TRP A 28 -6.35 -6.42 -5.33
CA TRP A 28 -5.12 -6.52 -4.58
C TRP A 28 -4.70 -7.98 -4.50
N TYR A 29 -3.40 -8.23 -4.47
CA TYR A 29 -2.85 -9.55 -4.17
C TYR A 29 -1.89 -9.45 -2.99
N LEU A 30 -1.73 -10.56 -2.28
CA LEU A 30 -0.93 -10.62 -1.06
C LEU A 30 0.34 -11.43 -1.32
N GLN A 31 1.47 -10.86 -0.93
CA GLN A 31 2.74 -11.58 -0.89
C GLN A 31 3.14 -11.77 0.58
N PRO A 32 3.20 -13.03 1.09
CA PRO A 32 3.58 -13.28 2.46
C PRO A 32 5.06 -12.98 2.70
N ALA A 33 5.36 -12.50 3.90
CA ALA A 33 6.72 -12.28 4.40
C ALA A 33 6.77 -12.51 5.92
N LYS A 34 7.95 -12.37 6.50
CA LYS A 34 8.16 -12.51 7.94
C LYS A 34 8.86 -11.25 8.47
N ALA A 35 8.27 -10.62 9.49
CA ALA A 35 8.86 -9.50 10.21
C ALA A 35 8.79 -9.78 11.71
N ASP A 36 9.92 -9.69 12.41
CA ASP A 36 10.02 -9.94 13.85
C ASP A 36 9.36 -11.23 14.35
N GLY A 37 9.49 -12.30 13.56
CA GLY A 37 8.88 -13.60 13.88
C GLY A 37 7.44 -13.77 13.42
N ASN A 38 6.75 -12.68 13.07
CA ASN A 38 5.33 -12.68 12.70
C ASN A 38 5.12 -12.80 11.18
N LEU A 39 4.03 -13.47 10.80
CA LEU A 39 3.55 -13.46 9.42
C LEU A 39 2.96 -12.10 9.09
N VAL A 40 3.48 -11.46 8.04
CA VAL A 40 2.96 -10.20 7.48
C VAL A 40 2.77 -10.35 5.98
N PHE A 41 2.08 -9.39 5.37
CA PHE A 41 1.85 -9.39 3.93
C PHE A 41 2.22 -8.04 3.32
N PHE A 42 2.92 -8.07 2.19
CA PHE A 42 2.87 -6.94 1.27
C PHE A 42 1.52 -7.00 0.55
N ILE A 43 0.74 -5.92 0.63
CA ILE A 43 -0.57 -5.79 -0.05
C ILE A 43 -0.33 -5.01 -1.33
N VAL A 44 -0.43 -5.66 -2.49
CA VAL A 44 0.01 -5.08 -3.76
C VAL A 44 -1.18 -4.84 -4.69
N ASN A 45 -1.26 -3.64 -5.27
CA ASN A 45 -2.34 -3.29 -6.19
C ASN A 45 -2.16 -4.00 -7.54
N ARG A 46 -3.23 -4.54 -8.10
CA ARG A 46 -3.18 -5.30 -9.35
C ARG A 46 -2.91 -4.42 -10.58
N GLU A 47 -3.41 -3.19 -10.62
CA GLU A 47 -3.21 -2.30 -11.77
C GLU A 47 -1.76 -1.82 -11.87
N TYR A 48 -1.23 -1.30 -10.77
CA TYR A 48 0.04 -0.58 -10.76
C TYR A 48 1.21 -1.41 -10.27
N ASN A 49 0.96 -2.58 -9.68
CA ASN A 49 1.98 -3.39 -9.02
C ASN A 49 2.71 -2.67 -7.87
N HIS A 50 2.05 -1.67 -7.27
CA HIS A 50 2.58 -0.89 -6.15
C HIS A 50 2.08 -1.46 -4.83
N ALA A 51 3.00 -1.62 -3.87
CA ALA A 51 2.67 -2.08 -2.52
C ALA A 51 2.06 -0.95 -1.68
N LEU A 52 1.04 -1.29 -0.88
CA LEU A 52 0.40 -0.37 0.04
C LEU A 52 1.37 0.01 1.17
N LYS A 53 1.50 1.30 1.45
CA LYS A 53 2.29 1.82 2.57
C LYS A 53 1.59 2.98 3.28
N LEU A 54 2.04 3.28 4.50
CA LEU A 54 1.78 4.55 5.14
C LEU A 54 2.82 5.59 4.71
N GLY A 55 2.37 6.83 4.50
CA GLY A 55 3.23 7.96 4.21
C GLY A 55 4.18 8.29 5.37
N ARG A 56 5.35 8.85 5.04
CA ARG A 56 6.35 9.27 6.04
C ARG A 56 5.92 10.52 6.81
N SER A 57 5.19 11.42 6.17
CA SER A 57 4.60 12.58 6.83
C SER A 57 3.34 12.15 7.60
N ALA A 58 3.23 12.64 8.83
CA ALA A 58 2.00 12.56 9.60
C ALA A 58 1.28 13.92 9.53
N ASP A 59 -0.04 13.92 9.68
CA ASP A 59 -0.81 15.14 9.87
C ASP A 59 -0.69 15.67 11.32
N SER A 60 -1.41 16.74 11.64
CA SER A 60 -1.38 17.35 12.97
C SER A 60 -1.91 16.45 14.09
N MET A 61 -2.62 15.38 13.76
CA MET A 61 -3.15 14.40 14.71
C MET A 61 -2.29 13.13 14.77
N GLY A 62 -1.25 13.03 13.94
CA GLY A 62 -0.38 11.86 13.87
C GLY A 62 -0.80 10.83 12.83
N ASP A 63 -1.88 11.07 12.08
CA ASP A 63 -2.38 10.15 11.07
C ASP A 63 -1.49 10.19 9.83
N ARG A 64 -1.36 9.03 9.18
CA ARG A 64 -0.54 8.86 7.97
C ARG A 64 -1.42 8.48 6.81
N GLN A 65 -1.31 9.23 5.72
CA GLN A 65 -2.00 8.90 4.48
C GLN A 65 -1.49 7.58 3.89
N VAL A 66 -2.36 6.87 3.18
CA VAL A 66 -2.06 5.57 2.58
C VAL A 66 -1.77 5.74 1.08
N TRP A 67 -0.71 5.09 0.61
CA TRP A 67 -0.19 5.22 -0.75
C TRP A 67 0.17 3.87 -1.37
N GLY A 68 0.12 3.80 -2.70
CA GLY A 68 0.78 2.77 -3.48
C GLY A 68 2.20 3.20 -3.81
N HIS A 69 3.18 2.58 -3.15
CA HIS A 69 4.59 2.90 -3.26
C HIS A 69 5.17 2.57 -4.64
N ASN A 70 5.75 3.57 -5.30
CA ASN A 70 6.50 3.43 -6.55
C ASN A 70 7.96 3.07 -6.26
N GLY A 71 8.19 1.86 -5.76
CA GLY A 71 9.53 1.42 -5.39
C GLY A 71 9.58 -0.02 -4.88
N ASN A 72 10.81 -0.53 -4.71
CA ASN A 72 11.02 -1.89 -4.24
C ASN A 72 10.77 -1.99 -2.73
N VAL A 73 9.82 -2.83 -2.32
CA VAL A 73 9.53 -3.16 -0.92
C VAL A 73 10.13 -4.49 -0.47
N ILE A 74 10.55 -5.33 -1.41
CA ILE A 74 11.03 -6.67 -1.12
C ILE A 74 12.29 -6.60 -0.26
N GLY A 75 12.32 -7.40 0.80
CA GLY A 75 13.42 -7.42 1.78
C GLY A 75 13.24 -6.46 2.96
N ASN A 76 12.21 -5.61 2.95
CA ASN A 76 11.91 -4.68 4.06
C ASN A 76 10.48 -4.88 4.64
N PRO A 77 10.11 -6.11 5.06
CA PRO A 77 8.76 -6.40 5.58
C PRO A 77 8.44 -5.64 6.87
N GLU A 78 9.43 -5.22 7.64
CA GLU A 78 9.28 -4.36 8.83
C GLU A 78 8.85 -2.93 8.49
N LEU A 79 9.06 -2.47 7.26
CA LEU A 79 8.67 -1.14 6.80
C LEU A 79 7.36 -1.13 5.99
N PHE A 80 7.11 -2.20 5.23
CA PHE A 80 6.00 -2.25 4.27
C PHE A 80 5.03 -3.42 4.47
N GLY A 81 5.30 -4.32 5.42
CA GLY A 81 4.44 -5.44 5.73
C GLY A 81 3.24 -5.03 6.58
N TRP A 82 2.09 -5.63 6.28
CA TRP A 82 0.86 -5.46 7.04
C TRP A 82 0.51 -6.75 7.77
N SER A 83 0.24 -6.63 9.07
CA SER A 83 -0.41 -7.69 9.84
C SER A 83 -1.90 -7.72 9.53
N VAL A 84 -2.46 -8.93 9.38
CA VAL A 84 -3.89 -9.16 9.25
C VAL A 84 -4.32 -9.94 10.49
N VAL A 85 -5.07 -9.29 11.39
CA VAL A 85 -5.47 -9.81 12.70
C VAL A 85 -6.98 -9.72 12.91
#